data_AF-A0A4Y8LG77-F1
#
_entry.id   AF-A0A4Y8LG77-F1
#
_cell.length_a   1.000
_cell.length_b   1.000
_cell.length_c   1.000
_cell.angle_alpha   90.00
_cell.angle_beta   90.00
_cell.angle_gamma   90.00
#
_symmetry.space_group_name_H-M   'P 1'
#
loop_
_entity.id
_entity.type
_entity.pdbx_description
1 polymer ?
#
loop_
_entity_poly.entity_id
_entity_poly.type
_entity_poly.pdbx_seq_one_letter_code
_entity_poly.pdbx_strand_id
1 'polypeptide(L)' 'MDVLSLDALIKAYEAAKKQKLSDDFLHLLEIEILKKK' A
#
# COMPACT_ATOMS: atom_id res chain seq x y z
N MET A 1 12.91 12.12 -2.97
CA MET A 1 11.59 11.54 -2.57
C MET A 1 11.50 10.17 -3.19
N ASP A 2 12.51 9.33 -2.94
CA ASP A 2 12.66 8.06 -3.61
C ASP A 2 11.78 7.03 -2.95
N VAL A 3 10.75 6.65 -3.71
CA VAL A 3 10.04 5.37 -3.72
C VAL A 3 9.98 4.65 -2.38
N LEU A 4 8.81 4.71 -1.73
CA LEU A 4 8.47 3.87 -0.58
C LEU A 4 9.02 2.45 -0.79
N SER A 5 9.81 1.98 0.18
CA SER A 5 10.29 0.60 0.18
C SER A 5 9.08 -0.34 0.22
N LEU A 6 9.27 -1.58 -0.26
CA LEU A 6 8.20 -2.58 -0.25
C LEU A 6 7.59 -2.75 1.15
N ASP A 7 8.43 -2.75 2.19
CA ASP A 7 8.01 -2.72 3.59
C ASP A 7 7.13 -1.52 3.96
N ALA A 8 7.45 -0.33 3.45
CA ALA A 8 6.67 0.86 3.71
C ALA A 8 5.30 0.80 3.03
N LEU A 9 5.21 0.24 1.82
CA LEU A 9 3.94 0.01 1.12
C LEU A 9 3.07 -1.03 1.83
N ILE A 10 3.66 -2.12 2.33
CA ILE A 10 2.95 -3.14 3.10
C ILE A 10 2.42 -2.55 4.41
N LYS A 11 3.24 -1.78 5.14
CA LYS A 11 2.81 -1.08 6.36
C LYS A 11 1.69 -0.08 6.10
N ALA A 12 1.77 0.65 4.98
CA ALA A 12 0.71 1.57 4.56
C ALA A 12 -0.60 0.82 4.25
N TYR A 13 -0.51 -0.33 3.57
CA TYR A 13 -1.68 -1.18 3.26
C TYR A 13 -2.34 -1.73 4.53
N GLU A 14 -1.56 -2.24 5.48
CA GLU A 14 -2.09 -2.71 6.75
C GLU A 14 -2.72 -1.59 7.58
N ALA A 15 -2.09 -0.41 7.62
CA ALA A 15 -2.62 0.76 8.31
C ALA A 15 -3.92 1.25 7.65
N ALA A 16 -3.98 1.25 6.32
CA ALA A 16 -5.16 1.61 5.54
C ALA A 16 -6.32 0.65 5.80
N LYS A 17 -6.03 -0.66 5.86
CA LYS A 17 -7.01 -1.71 6.17
C LYS A 17 -7.57 -1.56 7.59
N LYS A 18 -6.71 -1.26 8.58
CA LYS A 18 -7.14 -1.00 9.96
C LYS A 18 -8.02 0.24 10.09
N GLN A 19 -7.76 1.26 9.30
CA GLN A 19 -8.53 2.50 9.29
C GLN A 19 -9.81 2.42 8.43
N LYS A 20 -10.09 1.27 7.79
CA LYS A 20 -11.21 1.11 6.86
C LYS A 20 -11.21 2.20 5.77
N LEU A 21 -10.02 2.52 5.25
CA LEU A 21 -9.90 3.39 4.08
C LEU A 21 -10.59 2.75 2.86
N SER A 22 -10.88 3.56 1.84
CA SER A 22 -11.61 3.07 0.67
C SER A 22 -10.90 1.90 0.00
N ASP A 23 -11.71 0.97 -0.51
CA ASP A 23 -11.20 -0.21 -1.22
C ASP A 23 -10.36 0.19 -2.45
N ASP A 24 -10.69 1.31 -3.10
CA ASP A 24 -9.90 1.89 -4.19
C ASP A 24 -8.48 2.24 -3.76
N PHE A 25 -8.32 2.82 -2.56
CA PHE A 25 -6.99 3.17 -2.03
C PHE A 25 -6.18 1.92 -1.69
N LEU A 26 -6.84 0.89 -1.15
CA LEU A 26 -6.21 -0.40 -0.89
C LEU A 26 -5.76 -1.09 -2.17
N HIS A 27 -6.56 -1.04 -3.24
CA HIS A 27 -6.19 -1.59 -4.54
C HIS A 27 -5.01 -0.86 -5.18
N LEU A 28 -4.94 0.47 -5.06
CA LEU A 28 -3.77 1.23 -5.55
C LEU A 28 -2.48 0.79 -4.85
N LEU A 29 -2.53 0.59 -3.52
CA LEU A 29 -1.40 0.09 -2.76
C LEU A 29 -1.03 -1.35 -3.16
N GLU A 30 -2.01 -2.21 -3.38
CA GLU A 30 -1.79 -3.60 -3.83
C GLU A 30 -1.11 -3.66 -5.21
N ILE A 31 -1.55 -2.84 -6.16
CA ILE A 31 -0.94 -2.73 -7.49
C ILE A 31 0.52 -2.26 -7.37
N GLU A 32 0.79 -1.27 -6.52
CA GLU A 32 2.16 -0.74 -6.36
C GLU A 32 3.08 -1.74 -5.64
N ILE A 33 2.55 -2.53 -4.70
CA ILE A 33 3.25 -3.66 -4.06
C ILE A 33 3.60 -4.73 -5.11
N LEU A 34 2.64 -5.10 -5.97
CA LEU A 34 2.85 -6.12 -7.00
C LEU A 34 3.85 -5.70 -8.07
N LYS A 35 3.90 -4.42 -8.45
CA LYS A 35 4.87 -3.87 -9.40
C LYS A 35 6.32 -3.90 -8.91
N LYS A 36 6.52 -3.96 -7.59
CA LYS A 36 7.85 -3.92 -6.94
C LYS A 36 8.39 -5.30 -6.54
N LYS A 37 7.62 -6.35 -6.76
CA LYS A 37 8.01 -7.74 -6.52
C LYS A 37 8.83 -8.30 -7.68
#